data_AF-A0A2D4VH92-F1
#
_entry.id   AF-A0A2D4VH92-F1
#
_cell.length_a   1.000
_cell.length_b   1.000
_cell.length_c   1.000
_cell.angle_alpha   90.00
_cell.angle_beta   90.00
_cell.angle_gamma   90.00
#
_symmetry.space_group_name_H-M   'P 1'
#
loop_
_entity.id
_entity.type
_entity.pdbx_description
1 polymer ?
#
loop_
_entity_poly.entity_id
_entity_poly.type
_entity_poly.pdbx_seq_one_letter_code
_entity_poly.pdbx_strand_id
1 'polypeptide(L)'
;MSVEITAFMPSDLVRPGQGKRVFAIGDVHGQDDAFEHVLNAMAEAAEESKEETELVLLGDLIDRGPGPVRCLDLAMKPAEELGFDDKTVLMGNHEQMARLAMGLPDHFFWLWMQNGGHTICREAGISKEEVEDLEQQKLLADWFRRTVGWERRLFLRSLKSHRQIGNLLFVHAGIAPGESREEFLAGPWHGNGVRTAHIDQYHWAWIRWPFLEHETGWGGDLIVHGHSIEKHQLQREGLDEDQAHRIRFDRLGLDGGAAIFDAVVGAEFVDGAYRIFRAEAANTNPYAPKAPTKPVKRVETEESRKIAEFLRREKEIGDRVRAGGIELPSAIAELREAYFLTQDQLSLLTKMPADRINDIENGDVDPTLSELNRLLRPFTFIVGAIAKKDS
;
A
#
# COMPACT_ATOMS: atom_id res chain seq x y z
N MET A 1 11.72 -3.92 -24.05
CA MET A 1 12.74 -4.09 -22.99
C MET A 1 12.85 -5.59 -22.71
N SER A 2 14.05 -6.13 -22.46
CA SER A 2 14.19 -7.55 -22.12
C SER A 2 14.03 -7.76 -20.61
N VAL A 3 13.37 -8.85 -20.22
CA VAL A 3 13.33 -9.31 -18.82
C VAL A 3 14.37 -10.41 -18.65
N GLU A 4 15.31 -10.21 -17.74
CA GLU A 4 16.23 -11.26 -17.30
C GLU A 4 15.49 -12.19 -16.34
N ILE A 5 15.55 -13.50 -16.60
CA ILE A 5 14.93 -14.53 -15.78
C ILE A 5 16.00 -15.52 -15.35
N THR A 6 16.19 -15.70 -14.04
CA THR A 6 17.17 -16.64 -13.53
C THR A 6 16.69 -18.09 -13.68
N ALA A 7 17.63 -19.04 -13.58
CA ALA A 7 17.25 -20.42 -13.29
C ALA A 7 16.56 -20.52 -11.92
N PHE A 8 15.78 -21.58 -11.72
CA PHE A 8 15.24 -21.90 -10.40
C PHE A 8 16.37 -22.18 -9.40
N MET A 9 16.28 -21.52 -8.26
CA MET A 9 17.10 -21.72 -7.08
C MET A 9 16.34 -22.60 -6.08
N PRO A 10 16.91 -23.74 -5.65
CA PRO A 10 16.26 -24.61 -4.68
C PRO A 10 16.23 -23.98 -3.29
N SER A 11 15.12 -24.18 -2.56
CA SER A 11 14.98 -23.81 -1.15
C SER A 11 13.80 -24.52 -0.49
N ASP A 12 14.07 -25.29 0.57
CA ASP A 12 13.05 -25.98 1.36
C ASP A 12 12.12 -25.00 2.13
N LEU A 13 12.48 -23.72 2.20
CA LEU A 13 11.65 -22.66 2.78
C LEU A 13 10.58 -22.16 1.81
N VAL A 14 10.63 -22.49 0.52
CA VAL A 14 9.62 -22.04 -0.44
C VAL A 14 8.51 -23.08 -0.51
N ARG A 15 7.41 -22.84 0.22
CA ARG A 15 6.26 -23.77 0.29
C ARG A 15 4.94 -22.99 0.18
N PRO A 16 4.57 -22.52 -1.03
CA PRO A 16 3.30 -21.81 -1.26
C PRO A 16 2.05 -22.70 -1.04
N GLY A 17 2.24 -24.02 -0.99
CA GLY A 17 1.18 -25.02 -0.84
C GLY A 17 1.05 -25.89 -2.08
N GLN A 18 0.43 -27.07 -1.93
CA GLN A 18 0.26 -28.00 -3.05
C GLN A 18 -0.61 -27.38 -4.16
N GLY A 19 -0.11 -27.45 -5.40
CA GLY A 19 -0.83 -26.96 -6.57
C GLY A 19 -0.94 -25.42 -6.64
N LYS A 20 -0.08 -24.69 -5.92
CA LYS A 20 -0.01 -23.24 -5.93
C LYS A 20 1.31 -22.77 -6.53
N ARG A 21 1.21 -21.77 -7.42
CA ARG A 21 2.36 -21.05 -7.97
C ARG A 21 2.18 -19.57 -7.70
N VAL A 22 3.15 -18.95 -7.05
CA VAL A 22 3.01 -17.56 -6.59
C VAL A 22 4.01 -16.69 -7.32
N PHE A 23 3.58 -15.50 -7.72
CA PHE A 23 4.40 -14.48 -8.32
C PHE A 23 4.38 -13.26 -7.43
N ALA A 24 5.51 -12.59 -7.23
CA ALA A 24 5.56 -11.36 -6.49
C ALA A 24 6.43 -10.32 -7.19
N ILE A 25 6.02 -9.06 -7.17
CA ILE A 25 6.80 -7.93 -7.71
C ILE A 25 7.08 -6.95 -6.57
N GLY A 26 8.35 -6.57 -6.42
CA GLY A 26 8.81 -5.58 -5.45
C GLY A 26 8.49 -4.14 -5.84
N ASP A 27 9.24 -3.20 -5.27
CA ASP A 27 9.05 -1.76 -5.45
C ASP A 27 9.19 -1.37 -6.93
N VAL A 28 8.21 -0.63 -7.45
CA VAL A 28 8.12 -0.23 -8.85
C VAL A 28 8.45 1.24 -9.05
N HIS A 29 8.00 2.10 -8.12
CA HIS A 29 8.26 3.53 -8.13
C HIS A 29 8.05 4.21 -9.48
N GLY A 30 6.87 4.07 -10.06
CA GLY A 30 6.51 4.73 -11.32
C GLY A 30 7.28 4.25 -12.55
N GLN A 31 8.06 3.16 -12.47
CA GLN A 31 8.75 2.56 -13.61
C GLN A 31 7.79 1.67 -14.41
N ASP A 32 6.77 2.32 -14.98
CA ASP A 32 5.62 1.70 -15.65
C ASP A 32 6.01 0.78 -16.81
N ASP A 33 6.99 1.17 -17.64
CA ASP A 33 7.50 0.32 -18.71
C ASP A 33 8.14 -0.95 -18.16
N ALA A 34 9.06 -0.85 -17.20
CA ALA A 34 9.71 -2.01 -16.60
C ALA A 34 8.71 -2.90 -15.87
N PHE A 35 7.74 -2.30 -15.18
CA PHE A 35 6.67 -3.00 -14.49
C PHE A 35 5.81 -3.83 -15.45
N GLU A 36 5.37 -3.24 -16.57
CA GLU A 36 4.59 -3.96 -17.56
C GLU A 36 5.38 -5.12 -18.19
N HIS A 37 6.69 -4.95 -18.45
CA HIS A 37 7.50 -6.04 -18.98
C HIS A 37 7.65 -7.20 -17.99
N VAL A 38 7.88 -6.93 -16.70
CA VAL A 38 7.92 -7.98 -15.66
C VAL A 38 6.56 -8.67 -15.55
N LEU A 39 5.46 -7.91 -15.52
CA LEU A 39 4.10 -8.46 -15.49
C LEU A 39 3.85 -9.41 -16.66
N ASN A 40 4.17 -8.99 -17.89
CA ASN A 40 3.95 -9.80 -19.08
C ASN A 40 4.79 -11.09 -19.06
N ALA A 41 6.08 -11.00 -18.67
CA ALA A 41 6.93 -12.18 -18.56
C ALA A 41 6.44 -13.16 -17.48
N MET A 42 5.90 -12.67 -16.37
CA MET A 42 5.28 -13.50 -15.35
C MET A 42 3.96 -14.11 -15.82
N ALA A 43 3.14 -13.37 -16.59
CA ALA A 43 1.90 -13.87 -17.17
C ALA A 43 2.18 -15.00 -18.17
N GLU A 44 3.21 -14.87 -19.02
CA GLU A 44 3.68 -15.95 -19.90
C GLU A 44 4.08 -17.20 -19.10
N ALA A 45 4.83 -17.03 -18.01
CA ALA A 45 5.20 -18.13 -17.13
C ALA A 45 3.99 -18.76 -16.42
N ALA A 46 2.99 -17.95 -16.05
CA ALA A 46 1.75 -18.39 -15.41
C ALA A 46 0.87 -19.20 -16.38
N GLU A 47 0.76 -18.79 -17.64
CA GLU A 47 -0.01 -19.49 -18.69
C GLU A 47 0.51 -20.93 -18.94
N GLU A 48 1.82 -21.13 -18.82
CA GLU A 48 2.45 -22.47 -18.93
C GLU A 48 2.16 -23.38 -17.71
N SER A 49 1.60 -22.83 -16.63
CA SER A 49 1.31 -23.55 -15.39
C SER A 49 0.04 -24.39 -15.47
N LYS A 50 0.00 -25.47 -14.69
CA LYS A 50 -1.25 -26.18 -14.35
C LYS A 50 -1.69 -25.94 -12.90
N GLU A 51 -0.89 -25.19 -12.17
CA GLU A 51 -1.12 -24.82 -10.77
C GLU A 51 -1.94 -23.53 -10.72
N GLU A 52 -2.66 -23.32 -9.63
CA GLU A 52 -3.38 -22.07 -9.40
C GLU A 52 -2.37 -20.95 -9.10
N THR A 53 -2.51 -19.85 -9.84
CA THR A 53 -1.54 -18.76 -9.89
C THR A 53 -2.03 -17.54 -9.11
N GLU A 54 -1.19 -17.01 -8.21
CA GLU A 54 -1.49 -15.77 -7.48
C GLU A 54 -0.37 -14.73 -7.66
N LEU A 55 -0.73 -13.52 -8.06
CA LEU A 55 0.18 -12.37 -8.16
C LEU A 55 0.12 -11.51 -6.90
N VAL A 56 1.27 -11.18 -6.32
CA VAL A 56 1.40 -10.28 -5.17
C VAL A 56 2.25 -9.07 -5.53
N LEU A 57 1.66 -7.88 -5.51
CA LEU A 57 2.40 -6.62 -5.67
C LEU A 57 2.76 -6.09 -4.28
N LEU A 58 4.05 -5.89 -3.99
CA LEU A 58 4.53 -5.58 -2.62
C LEU A 58 4.33 -4.12 -2.19
N GLY A 59 3.79 -3.26 -3.05
CA GLY A 59 3.60 -1.83 -2.77
C GLY A 59 4.70 -0.96 -3.39
N ASP A 60 4.70 0.32 -3.05
CA ASP A 60 5.58 1.34 -3.63
C ASP A 60 5.52 1.34 -5.16
N LEU A 61 4.29 1.39 -5.67
CA LEU A 61 3.96 1.44 -7.10
C LEU A 61 4.19 2.84 -7.68
N ILE A 62 3.99 3.87 -6.85
CA ILE A 62 4.02 5.28 -7.23
C ILE A 62 5.31 5.99 -6.81
N ASP A 63 5.37 7.26 -7.19
CA ASP A 63 6.45 8.20 -6.93
C ASP A 63 7.77 7.91 -7.66
N ARG A 64 8.63 8.93 -7.78
CA ARG A 64 10.00 8.90 -8.33
C ARG A 64 10.14 8.62 -9.83
N GLY A 65 9.48 7.60 -10.36
CA GLY A 65 9.57 7.21 -11.77
C GLY A 65 8.75 8.08 -12.72
N PRO A 66 8.82 7.78 -14.03
CA PRO A 66 8.16 8.57 -15.07
C PRO A 66 6.64 8.39 -15.14
N GLY A 67 6.14 7.21 -14.77
CA GLY A 67 4.80 6.69 -15.06
C GLY A 67 3.89 6.32 -13.87
N PRO A 68 3.91 6.99 -12.69
CA PRO A 68 3.21 6.50 -11.50
C PRO A 68 1.68 6.32 -11.65
N VAL A 69 0.98 7.13 -12.45
CA VAL A 69 -0.46 6.92 -12.71
C VAL A 69 -0.69 5.64 -13.52
N ARG A 70 0.18 5.36 -14.50
CA ARG A 70 0.09 4.13 -15.29
C ARG A 70 0.40 2.88 -14.46
N CYS A 71 1.34 2.96 -13.51
CA CYS A 71 1.56 1.88 -12.54
C CYS A 71 0.31 1.56 -11.73
N LEU A 72 -0.42 2.58 -11.26
CA LEU A 72 -1.70 2.36 -10.56
C LEU A 72 -2.74 1.73 -11.48
N ASP A 73 -2.84 2.17 -12.74
CA ASP A 73 -3.78 1.62 -13.71
C ASP A 73 -3.50 0.14 -13.99
N LEU A 74 -2.23 -0.23 -14.18
CA LEU A 74 -1.82 -1.63 -14.33
C LEU A 74 -2.14 -2.45 -13.08
N ALA A 75 -1.81 -1.93 -11.90
CA ALA A 75 -2.06 -2.61 -10.63
C ALA A 75 -3.57 -2.73 -10.29
N MET A 76 -4.44 -1.92 -10.90
CA MET A 76 -5.89 -1.99 -10.74
C MET A 76 -6.57 -3.03 -11.64
N LYS A 77 -5.94 -3.43 -12.75
CA LYS A 77 -6.52 -4.44 -13.66
C LYS A 77 -6.86 -5.73 -12.92
N PRO A 78 -8.01 -6.38 -13.18
CA PRO A 78 -8.33 -7.68 -12.61
C PRO A 78 -7.22 -8.72 -12.81
N ALA A 79 -7.16 -9.73 -11.93
CA ALA A 79 -6.14 -10.78 -12.02
C ALA A 79 -6.17 -11.50 -13.38
N GLU A 80 -7.38 -11.76 -13.90
CA GLU A 80 -7.55 -12.50 -15.15
C GLU A 80 -7.03 -11.69 -16.36
N GLU A 81 -7.18 -10.36 -16.34
CA GLU A 81 -6.62 -9.47 -17.37
C GLU A 81 -5.09 -9.40 -17.34
N LEU A 82 -4.48 -9.76 -16.20
CA LEU A 82 -3.03 -9.84 -16.02
C LEU A 82 -2.50 -11.26 -16.23
N GLY A 83 -3.36 -12.24 -16.50
CA GLY A 83 -2.95 -13.63 -16.71
C GLY A 83 -2.76 -14.46 -15.43
N PHE A 84 -3.42 -14.10 -14.33
CA PHE A 84 -3.37 -14.82 -13.05
C PHE A 84 -4.77 -15.20 -12.54
N ASP A 85 -4.86 -16.22 -11.68
CA ASP A 85 -6.13 -16.64 -11.08
C ASP A 85 -6.55 -15.72 -9.91
N ASP A 86 -5.59 -15.23 -9.12
CA ASP A 86 -5.83 -14.28 -8.04
C ASP A 86 -4.72 -13.21 -7.99
N LYS A 87 -5.02 -12.08 -7.36
CA LYS A 87 -4.08 -10.98 -7.16
C LYS A 87 -4.31 -10.26 -5.84
N THR A 88 -3.23 -10.05 -5.10
CA THR A 88 -3.20 -9.14 -3.96
C THR A 88 -2.24 -7.98 -4.21
N VAL A 89 -2.68 -6.75 -3.90
CA VAL A 89 -1.82 -5.56 -3.92
C VAL A 89 -1.65 -5.06 -2.48
N LEU A 90 -0.40 -4.95 -2.07
CA LEU A 90 -0.02 -4.47 -0.74
C LEU A 90 0.19 -2.97 -0.74
N MET A 91 -0.03 -2.37 0.42
CA MET A 91 0.21 -0.96 0.67
C MET A 91 1.70 -0.73 0.91
N GLY A 92 2.35 0.10 0.08
CA GLY A 92 3.68 0.63 0.37
C GLY A 92 3.63 1.84 1.29
N ASN A 93 4.79 2.30 1.77
CA ASN A 93 4.82 3.57 2.49
C ASN A 93 4.54 4.77 1.58
N HIS A 94 4.81 4.66 0.27
CA HIS A 94 4.47 5.71 -0.68
C HIS A 94 2.97 5.83 -0.92
N GLU A 95 2.26 4.71 -1.11
CA GLU A 95 0.80 4.72 -1.17
C GLU A 95 0.18 5.22 0.15
N GLN A 96 0.77 4.87 1.29
CA GLN A 96 0.36 5.37 2.59
C GLN A 96 0.50 6.89 2.69
N MET A 97 1.66 7.44 2.32
CA MET A 97 1.91 8.89 2.28
C MET A 97 0.96 9.61 1.33
N ALA A 98 0.77 9.11 0.11
CA ALA A 98 -0.15 9.68 -0.87
C ALA A 98 -1.60 9.67 -0.36
N ARG A 99 -2.04 8.56 0.25
CA ARG A 99 -3.38 8.44 0.85
C ARG A 99 -3.58 9.45 1.98
N LEU A 100 -2.59 9.61 2.87
CA LEU A 100 -2.64 10.59 3.95
C LEU A 100 -2.65 12.03 3.39
N ALA A 101 -1.84 12.32 2.38
CA ALA A 101 -1.83 13.62 1.71
C ALA A 101 -3.19 13.97 1.08
N MET A 102 -3.92 12.98 0.55
CA MET A 102 -5.27 13.20 0.00
C MET A 102 -6.32 13.48 1.08
N GLY A 103 -6.17 12.94 2.29
CA GLY A 103 -7.13 13.11 3.40
C GLY A 103 -6.80 14.24 4.38
N LEU A 104 -5.51 14.58 4.53
CA LEU A 104 -4.97 15.51 5.53
C LEU A 104 -3.87 16.37 4.86
N PRO A 105 -4.24 17.48 4.20
CA PRO A 105 -3.47 18.07 3.10
C PRO A 105 -2.15 18.76 3.44
N ASP A 106 -1.72 18.91 4.70
CA ASP A 106 -0.57 19.79 4.99
C ASP A 106 0.71 19.01 5.37
N HIS A 107 0.73 18.28 6.50
CA HIS A 107 1.99 17.63 6.95
C HIS A 107 2.40 16.44 6.07
N PHE A 108 1.45 15.56 5.74
CA PHE A 108 1.72 14.36 4.95
C PHE A 108 1.95 14.68 3.48
N PHE A 109 1.37 15.77 2.97
CA PHE A 109 1.67 16.27 1.65
C PHE A 109 3.16 16.61 1.51
N TRP A 110 3.73 17.41 2.42
CA TRP A 110 5.16 17.73 2.36
C TRP A 110 6.07 16.52 2.48
N LEU A 111 5.76 15.61 3.41
CA LEU A 111 6.52 14.37 3.56
C LEU A 111 6.48 13.56 2.26
N TRP A 112 5.30 13.41 1.67
CA TRP A 112 5.12 12.69 0.41
C TRP A 112 5.86 13.35 -0.75
N MET A 113 5.76 14.67 -0.90
CA MET A 113 6.45 15.44 -1.94
C MET A 113 7.98 15.32 -1.84
N GLN A 114 8.53 15.31 -0.62
CA GLN A 114 9.96 15.08 -0.36
C GLN A 114 10.41 13.67 -0.71
N ASN A 115 9.49 12.70 -0.74
CA ASN A 115 9.79 11.30 -1.04
C ASN A 115 9.53 10.91 -2.50
N GLY A 116 8.98 11.79 -3.33
CA GLY A 116 8.83 11.55 -4.77
C GLY A 116 7.43 11.85 -5.34
N GLY A 117 6.49 12.32 -4.51
CA GLY A 117 5.13 12.65 -4.93
C GLY A 117 5.02 13.73 -6.03
N HIS A 118 6.09 14.50 -6.24
CA HIS A 118 6.18 15.47 -7.35
C HIS A 118 6.02 14.84 -8.73
N THR A 119 6.35 13.55 -8.88
CA THR A 119 6.20 12.86 -10.15
C THR A 119 4.75 12.69 -10.57
N ILE A 120 3.86 12.39 -9.62
CA ILE A 120 2.43 12.38 -9.92
C ILE A 120 1.93 13.81 -10.22
N CYS A 121 2.43 14.83 -9.52
CA CYS A 121 2.09 16.22 -9.85
C CYS A 121 2.53 16.59 -11.28
N ARG A 122 3.70 16.11 -11.71
CA ARG A 122 4.25 16.37 -13.06
C ARG A 122 3.48 15.67 -14.17
N GLU A 123 3.14 14.38 -14.02
CA GLU A 123 2.28 13.69 -15.01
C GLU A 123 0.96 14.40 -15.24
N ALA A 124 0.56 15.11 -14.21
CA ALA A 124 -0.66 15.84 -14.15
C ALA A 124 -0.48 17.29 -14.70
N GLY A 125 0.75 17.71 -14.98
CA GLY A 125 1.05 18.98 -15.64
C GLY A 125 1.28 20.14 -14.69
N ILE A 126 1.60 19.87 -13.42
CA ILE A 126 1.93 20.89 -12.41
C ILE A 126 3.44 21.06 -12.34
N SER A 127 3.89 22.31 -12.35
CA SER A 127 5.30 22.68 -12.21
C SER A 127 5.76 22.63 -10.74
N LYS A 128 7.07 22.51 -10.52
CA LYS A 128 7.63 22.47 -9.16
C LYS A 128 7.39 23.79 -8.41
N GLU A 129 7.45 24.92 -9.11
CA GLU A 129 7.24 26.25 -8.56
C GLU A 129 5.81 26.40 -8.01
N GLU A 130 4.83 25.74 -8.63
CA GLU A 130 3.44 25.73 -8.20
C GLU A 130 3.20 24.91 -6.91
N VAL A 131 4.13 24.02 -6.55
CA VAL A 131 4.05 23.18 -5.36
C VAL A 131 4.48 23.93 -4.09
N GLU A 132 5.40 24.89 -4.20
CA GLU A 132 6.14 25.44 -3.05
C GLU A 132 5.35 26.50 -2.22
N ASP A 133 4.20 26.98 -2.71
CA ASP A 133 3.35 28.00 -2.06
C ASP A 133 2.19 27.37 -1.25
N LEU A 134 1.97 27.80 0.00
CA LEU A 134 0.95 27.24 0.92
C LEU A 134 -0.50 27.41 0.45
N GLU A 135 -0.86 28.50 -0.24
CA GLU A 135 -2.19 28.62 -0.84
C GLU A 135 -2.33 27.71 -2.07
N GLN A 136 -1.25 27.59 -2.84
CA GLN A 136 -1.21 26.69 -4.01
C GLN A 136 -1.20 25.22 -3.60
N GLN A 137 -0.67 24.86 -2.43
CA GLN A 137 -0.71 23.50 -1.88
C GLN A 137 -2.14 22.97 -1.68
N LYS A 138 -3.07 23.81 -1.21
CA LYS A 138 -4.47 23.40 -1.03
C LYS A 138 -5.15 23.14 -2.39
N LEU A 139 -4.88 24.02 -3.35
CA LEU A 139 -5.35 23.87 -4.73
C LEU A 139 -4.72 22.65 -5.41
N LEU A 140 -3.45 22.40 -5.15
CA LEU A 140 -2.68 21.27 -5.63
C LEU A 140 -3.21 19.95 -5.05
N ALA A 141 -3.54 19.90 -3.76
CA ALA A 141 -4.16 18.72 -3.16
C ALA A 141 -5.53 18.43 -3.81
N ASP A 142 -6.36 19.45 -4.05
CA ASP A 142 -7.64 19.30 -4.75
C ASP A 142 -7.47 18.85 -6.20
N TRP A 143 -6.50 19.41 -6.89
CA TRP A 143 -6.23 19.12 -8.29
C TRP A 143 -5.61 17.72 -8.44
N PHE A 144 -4.69 17.33 -7.56
CA PHE A 144 -4.16 15.98 -7.45
C PHE A 144 -5.25 14.95 -7.16
N ARG A 145 -6.18 15.26 -6.24
CA ARG A 145 -7.37 14.42 -6.02
C ARG A 145 -8.11 14.19 -7.34
N ARG A 146 -8.29 15.23 -8.16
CA ARG A 146 -8.94 15.10 -9.48
C ARG A 146 -8.14 14.22 -10.44
N THR A 147 -6.82 14.39 -10.50
CA THR A 147 -5.94 13.65 -11.43
C THR A 147 -5.80 12.18 -11.09
N VAL A 148 -5.52 11.86 -9.82
CA VAL A 148 -5.53 10.46 -9.39
C VAL A 148 -6.89 9.84 -9.66
N GLY A 149 -7.95 10.65 -9.59
CA GLY A 149 -9.30 10.20 -9.93
C GLY A 149 -9.86 9.30 -8.84
N TRP A 150 -11.18 9.16 -8.82
CA TRP A 150 -11.86 8.52 -7.70
C TRP A 150 -11.54 7.02 -7.60
N GLU A 151 -11.37 6.33 -8.73
CA GLU A 151 -11.13 4.88 -8.78
C GLU A 151 -9.79 4.52 -8.13
N ARG A 152 -8.71 5.20 -8.53
CA ARG A 152 -7.39 5.00 -7.93
C ARG A 152 -7.38 5.36 -6.45
N ARG A 153 -8.12 6.40 -6.04
CA ARG A 153 -8.27 6.72 -4.60
C ARG A 153 -9.02 5.64 -3.81
N LEU A 154 -9.95 4.92 -4.41
CA LEU A 154 -10.59 3.77 -3.76
C LEU A 154 -9.68 2.54 -3.77
N PHE A 155 -8.92 2.34 -4.85
CA PHE A 155 -7.93 1.29 -4.93
C PHE A 155 -6.86 1.42 -3.84
N LEU A 156 -6.25 2.60 -3.69
CA LEU A 156 -5.35 2.93 -2.58
C LEU A 156 -6.01 2.69 -1.21
N ARG A 157 -7.34 2.82 -1.13
CA ARG A 157 -8.06 2.54 0.10
C ARG A 157 -8.16 1.06 0.45
N SER A 158 -8.17 0.20 -0.57
CA SER A 158 -8.36 -1.25 -0.47
C SER A 158 -7.07 -2.07 -0.31
N LEU A 159 -5.89 -1.44 -0.42
CA LEU A 159 -4.62 -2.15 -0.33
C LEU A 159 -4.45 -2.83 1.02
N LYS A 160 -3.96 -4.07 1.01
CA LYS A 160 -3.77 -4.88 2.22
C LYS A 160 -2.42 -4.57 2.88
N SER A 161 -2.29 -4.83 4.17
CA SER A 161 -0.98 -4.73 4.85
C SER A 161 -0.03 -5.88 4.47
N HIS A 162 -0.60 -7.07 4.28
CA HIS A 162 0.16 -8.29 4.00
C HIS A 162 -0.71 -9.34 3.31
N ARG A 163 -0.05 -10.41 2.83
CA ARG A 163 -0.69 -11.62 2.28
C ARG A 163 0.10 -12.85 2.72
N GLN A 164 -0.58 -13.85 3.28
CA GLN A 164 -0.02 -15.17 3.56
C GLN A 164 -0.49 -16.19 2.52
N ILE A 165 0.43 -16.95 1.94
CA ILE A 165 0.17 -18.08 1.03
C ILE A 165 1.11 -19.23 1.40
N GLY A 166 0.56 -20.33 1.92
CA GLY A 166 1.39 -21.39 2.51
C GLY A 166 2.26 -20.84 3.64
N ASN A 167 3.57 -21.06 3.59
CA ASN A 167 4.54 -20.46 4.51
C ASN A 167 5.17 -19.14 4.00
N LEU A 168 4.70 -18.60 2.88
CA LEU A 168 5.17 -17.34 2.33
C LEU A 168 4.37 -16.19 2.92
N LEU A 169 5.03 -15.29 3.65
CA LEU A 169 4.46 -14.03 4.11
C LEU A 169 4.97 -12.89 3.22
N PHE A 170 4.06 -12.26 2.49
CA PHE A 170 4.32 -11.07 1.72
C PHE A 170 3.93 -9.84 2.53
N VAL A 171 4.86 -8.91 2.71
CA VAL A 171 4.67 -7.64 3.43
C VAL A 171 5.58 -6.58 2.83
N HIS A 172 5.15 -5.33 2.77
CA HIS A 172 5.93 -4.30 2.08
C HIS A 172 7.35 -4.12 2.64
N ALA A 173 7.51 -3.82 3.94
CA ALA A 173 8.83 -3.56 4.52
C ALA A 173 9.37 -4.71 5.38
N GLY A 174 8.52 -5.30 6.23
CA GLY A 174 8.94 -6.42 7.09
C GLY A 174 8.06 -6.59 8.32
N ILE A 175 8.56 -7.35 9.29
CA ILE A 175 7.90 -7.63 10.58
C ILE A 175 8.82 -7.33 11.77
N ALA A 176 8.23 -6.94 12.90
CA ALA A 176 9.00 -6.66 14.12
C ALA A 176 9.43 -7.95 14.83
N PRO A 177 10.71 -8.10 15.21
CA PRO A 177 11.16 -9.25 15.99
C PRO A 177 10.63 -9.17 17.44
N GLY A 178 10.22 -10.31 17.99
CA GLY A 178 9.81 -10.42 19.39
C GLY A 178 8.41 -9.86 19.72
N GLU A 179 7.68 -9.34 18.73
CA GLU A 179 6.30 -8.90 18.87
C GLU A 179 5.31 -9.94 18.29
N SER A 180 4.05 -9.85 18.69
CA SER A 180 2.99 -10.65 18.07
C SER A 180 2.83 -10.25 16.61
N ARG A 181 3.08 -11.19 15.69
CA ARG A 181 2.98 -10.95 14.25
C ARG A 181 1.58 -10.50 13.83
N GLU A 182 0.55 -11.13 14.38
CA GLU A 182 -0.85 -10.81 14.08
C GLU A 182 -1.16 -9.36 14.50
N GLU A 183 -0.77 -8.97 15.72
CA GLU A 183 -1.00 -7.61 16.22
C GLU A 183 -0.23 -6.56 15.42
N PHE A 184 1.03 -6.84 15.09
CA PHE A 184 1.88 -5.96 14.30
C PHE A 184 1.30 -5.72 12.90
N LEU A 185 0.89 -6.79 12.21
CA LEU A 185 0.32 -6.73 10.85
C LEU A 185 -1.12 -6.19 10.80
N ALA A 186 -1.86 -6.31 11.91
CA ALA A 186 -3.17 -5.69 12.10
C ALA A 186 -3.08 -4.19 12.45
N GLY A 187 -1.87 -3.68 12.68
CA GLY A 187 -1.62 -2.26 12.93
C GLY A 187 -2.23 -1.38 11.83
N PRO A 188 -2.91 -0.27 12.20
CA PRO A 188 -3.62 0.57 11.26
C PRO A 188 -2.66 1.19 10.25
N TRP A 189 -3.10 1.26 9.00
CA TRP A 189 -2.31 1.81 7.90
C TRP A 189 -1.89 3.27 8.11
N HIS A 190 -2.56 4.07 8.95
CA HIS A 190 -2.14 5.46 9.24
C HIS A 190 -1.16 5.53 10.43
N GLY A 191 -0.70 4.39 10.95
CA GLY A 191 0.07 4.27 12.18
C GLY A 191 -0.81 4.41 13.44
N ASN A 192 -0.39 3.80 14.54
CA ASN A 192 -1.09 3.79 15.84
C ASN A 192 -1.08 5.16 16.58
N GLY A 193 -1.24 6.28 15.86
CA GLY A 193 -0.96 7.62 16.40
C GLY A 193 0.52 7.83 16.74
N VAL A 194 1.40 6.98 16.20
CA VAL A 194 2.82 6.91 16.55
C VAL A 194 3.58 7.98 15.78
N ARG A 195 3.93 9.04 16.53
CA ARG A 195 5.19 9.81 16.45
C ARG A 195 6.02 9.51 15.20
N THR A 196 6.03 10.46 14.26
CA THR A 196 6.84 10.48 13.03
C THR A 196 8.35 10.24 13.20
N ALA A 197 8.87 10.16 14.42
CA ALA A 197 10.30 10.00 14.68
C ALA A 197 10.81 8.54 14.62
N HIS A 198 9.93 7.54 14.72
CA HIS A 198 10.31 6.12 14.78
C HIS A 198 9.37 5.18 14.00
N ILE A 199 8.65 5.70 13.00
CA ILE A 199 7.71 4.88 12.21
C ILE A 199 8.44 3.71 11.50
N ASP A 200 9.71 3.91 11.18
CA ASP A 200 10.67 2.95 10.61
C ASP A 200 11.08 1.80 11.54
N GLN A 201 10.53 1.77 12.75
CA GLN A 201 10.77 0.70 13.73
C GLN A 201 9.50 -0.08 14.09
N TYR A 202 8.32 0.51 13.89
CA TYR A 202 7.07 0.02 14.49
C TYR A 202 5.91 -0.07 13.49
N HIS A 203 6.18 -0.09 12.19
CA HIS A 203 5.14 -0.19 11.17
C HIS A 203 5.56 -1.12 10.03
N TRP A 204 4.68 -2.05 9.65
CA TRP A 204 4.93 -3.07 8.61
C TRP A 204 5.27 -2.49 7.23
N ALA A 205 4.82 -1.27 6.94
CA ALA A 205 5.18 -0.53 5.71
C ALA A 205 6.50 0.28 5.80
N TRP A 206 7.12 0.41 6.97
CA TRP A 206 8.29 1.29 7.14
C TRP A 206 9.47 0.61 7.82
N ILE A 207 9.23 -0.53 8.49
CA ILE A 207 10.24 -1.17 9.32
C ILE A 207 11.47 -1.53 8.49
N ARG A 208 12.65 -1.15 9.00
CA ARG A 208 13.94 -1.50 8.38
C ARG A 208 14.81 -2.26 9.35
N TRP A 209 15.53 -1.55 10.22
CA TRP A 209 16.65 -2.13 10.96
C TRP A 209 16.27 -3.26 11.91
N PRO A 210 15.22 -3.15 12.75
CA PRO A 210 14.86 -4.27 13.60
C PRO A 210 14.52 -5.54 12.80
N PHE A 211 13.92 -5.39 11.61
CA PHE A 211 13.61 -6.51 10.73
C PHE A 211 14.86 -7.06 10.03
N LEU A 212 15.71 -6.20 9.47
CA LEU A 212 16.89 -6.58 8.67
C LEU A 212 18.06 -7.11 9.52
N GLU A 213 18.20 -6.66 10.77
CA GLU A 213 19.23 -7.12 11.71
C GLU A 213 18.83 -8.42 12.43
N HIS A 214 17.60 -8.91 12.24
CA HIS A 214 17.13 -10.16 12.83
C HIS A 214 17.59 -11.39 12.04
N GLU A 215 18.61 -12.07 12.53
CA GLU A 215 19.29 -13.16 11.79
C GLU A 215 18.89 -14.58 12.22
N THR A 216 17.96 -14.76 13.18
CA THR A 216 17.63 -16.09 13.72
C THR A 216 16.51 -16.82 12.96
N GLY A 217 16.01 -16.22 11.87
CA GLY A 217 14.92 -16.77 11.06
C GLY A 217 13.53 -16.48 11.63
N TRP A 218 12.49 -17.00 10.97
CA TRP A 218 11.08 -16.66 11.21
C TRP A 218 10.18 -17.86 11.47
N GLY A 219 10.76 -18.93 12.03
CA GLY A 219 9.99 -20.10 12.47
C GLY A 219 9.50 -20.98 11.33
N GLY A 220 10.19 -20.95 10.19
CA GLY A 220 9.85 -21.75 9.00
C GLY A 220 8.98 -21.03 7.98
N ASP A 221 8.64 -19.76 8.21
CA ASP A 221 8.02 -18.88 7.23
C ASP A 221 9.09 -18.11 6.44
N LEU A 222 8.88 -17.94 5.14
CA LEU A 222 9.70 -17.07 4.31
C LEU A 222 9.04 -15.70 4.22
N ILE A 223 9.75 -14.65 4.65
CA ILE A 223 9.27 -13.28 4.58
C ILE A 223 9.74 -12.63 3.27
N VAL A 224 8.82 -12.40 2.36
CA VAL A 224 9.08 -11.74 1.08
C VAL A 224 8.72 -10.27 1.20
N HIS A 225 9.70 -9.39 0.96
CA HIS A 225 9.56 -7.95 1.21
C HIS A 225 10.22 -7.08 0.15
N GLY A 226 9.84 -5.81 0.14
CA GLY A 226 10.42 -4.73 -0.65
C GLY A 226 11.06 -3.68 0.26
N HIS A 227 10.82 -2.39 -0.04
CA HIS A 227 11.15 -1.17 0.73
C HIS A 227 12.65 -0.87 0.91
N SER A 228 13.46 -1.91 1.08
CA SER A 228 14.87 -1.84 1.40
C SER A 228 15.70 -2.39 0.25
N ILE A 229 16.15 -1.48 -0.60
CA ILE A 229 16.98 -1.73 -1.78
C ILE A 229 18.06 -2.78 -1.50
N GLU A 230 17.97 -3.90 -2.22
CA GLU A 230 18.82 -5.07 -2.04
C GLU A 230 20.31 -4.73 -2.19
N LYS A 231 20.65 -3.91 -3.18
CA LYS A 231 22.03 -3.44 -3.41
C LYS A 231 22.65 -2.74 -2.20
N HIS A 232 21.87 -1.95 -1.45
CA HIS A 232 22.36 -1.32 -0.23
C HIS A 232 22.56 -2.34 0.89
N GLN A 233 21.74 -3.39 0.95
CA GLN A 233 21.90 -4.45 1.95
C GLN A 233 23.16 -5.27 1.70
N LEU A 234 23.39 -5.69 0.45
CA LEU A 234 24.62 -6.39 0.07
C LEU A 234 25.88 -5.60 0.44
N GLN A 235 25.90 -4.29 0.15
CA GLN A 235 27.01 -3.42 0.51
C GLN A 235 27.23 -3.34 2.03
N ARG A 236 26.16 -3.30 2.82
CA ARG A 236 26.25 -3.28 4.29
C ARG A 236 26.75 -4.60 4.86
N GLU A 237 26.37 -5.71 4.24
CA GLU A 237 26.76 -7.05 4.66
C GLU A 237 28.12 -7.49 4.09
N GLY A 238 28.72 -6.68 3.20
CA GLY A 238 30.00 -6.98 2.57
C GLY A 238 29.91 -8.11 1.54
N LEU A 239 28.79 -8.20 0.82
CA LEU A 239 28.50 -9.24 -0.16
C LEU A 239 28.51 -8.69 -1.59
N ASP A 240 28.81 -9.58 -2.53
CA ASP A 240 28.89 -9.28 -3.96
C ASP A 240 27.49 -9.17 -4.60
N GLU A 241 27.38 -8.45 -5.72
CA GLU A 241 26.10 -8.22 -6.42
C GLU A 241 25.47 -9.51 -6.99
N ASP A 242 26.26 -10.56 -7.24
CA ASP A 242 25.77 -11.88 -7.66
C ASP A 242 25.04 -12.66 -6.55
N GLN A 243 25.06 -12.10 -5.33
CA GLN A 243 24.27 -12.56 -4.18
C GLN A 243 22.95 -11.82 -4.00
N ALA A 244 22.63 -10.89 -4.89
CA ALA A 244 21.35 -10.18 -4.87
C ALA A 244 20.16 -11.14 -4.94
N HIS A 245 19.09 -10.79 -4.22
CA HIS A 245 17.80 -11.48 -4.25
C HIS A 245 17.91 -12.96 -3.88
N ARG A 246 18.79 -13.28 -2.93
CA ARG A 246 18.92 -14.61 -2.33
C ARG A 246 18.23 -14.65 -0.98
N ILE A 247 17.54 -15.77 -0.71
CA ILE A 247 16.95 -16.05 0.59
C ILE A 247 18.05 -16.07 1.66
N ARG A 248 17.94 -15.18 2.65
CA ARG A 248 18.86 -15.05 3.78
C ARG A 248 18.08 -14.77 5.07
N PHE A 249 18.38 -15.54 6.12
CA PHE A 249 17.72 -15.42 7.42
C PHE A 249 16.18 -15.49 7.33
N ASP A 250 15.67 -16.41 6.51
CA ASP A 250 14.25 -16.59 6.19
C ASP A 250 13.58 -15.35 5.55
N ARG A 251 14.36 -14.52 4.84
CA ARG A 251 13.87 -13.32 4.14
C ARG A 251 14.29 -13.31 2.67
N LEU A 252 13.46 -12.73 1.82
CA LEU A 252 13.77 -12.44 0.42
C LEU A 252 13.39 -10.99 0.09
N GLY A 253 14.39 -10.16 -0.19
CA GLY A 253 14.20 -8.78 -0.65
C GLY A 253 14.00 -8.71 -2.16
N LEU A 254 12.95 -8.04 -2.61
CA LEU A 254 12.61 -7.82 -4.03
C LEU A 254 12.67 -6.34 -4.44
N ASP A 255 13.12 -5.44 -3.55
CA ASP A 255 13.41 -4.06 -3.93
C ASP A 255 14.72 -4.01 -4.74
N GLY A 256 14.57 -4.06 -6.08
CA GLY A 256 15.66 -3.94 -7.05
C GLY A 256 16.23 -2.52 -7.17
N GLY A 257 15.68 -1.55 -6.43
CA GLY A 257 16.11 -0.17 -6.47
C GLY A 257 15.50 0.65 -7.60
N ALA A 258 14.30 0.32 -8.08
CA ALA A 258 13.57 1.07 -9.13
C ALA A 258 13.49 2.59 -8.90
N ALA A 259 13.57 3.01 -7.63
CA ALA A 259 13.62 4.41 -7.19
C ALA A 259 14.90 5.18 -7.53
N ILE A 260 16.06 4.52 -7.49
CA ILE A 260 17.38 5.16 -7.41
C ILE A 260 18.36 4.54 -8.41
N PHE A 261 18.32 3.21 -8.52
CA PHE A 261 19.05 2.42 -9.48
C PHE A 261 18.14 2.14 -10.67
N ASP A 262 18.07 0.89 -11.11
CA ASP A 262 17.67 0.57 -12.47
C ASP A 262 16.96 -0.79 -12.59
N ALA A 263 16.22 -1.25 -11.58
CA ALA A 263 15.48 -2.51 -11.75
C ALA A 263 14.14 -2.57 -11.03
N VAL A 264 13.12 -2.99 -11.77
CA VAL A 264 11.92 -3.63 -11.19
C VAL A 264 12.22 -5.13 -11.11
N VAL A 265 12.10 -5.67 -9.90
CA VAL A 265 12.42 -7.06 -9.61
C VAL A 265 11.18 -7.77 -9.10
N GLY A 266 11.00 -9.01 -9.54
CA GLY A 266 10.00 -9.91 -9.02
C GLY A 266 10.54 -11.32 -8.87
N ALA A 267 9.75 -12.17 -8.23
CA ALA A 267 10.08 -13.57 -8.03
C ALA A 267 8.88 -14.46 -8.33
N GLU A 268 9.18 -15.66 -8.78
CA GLU A 268 8.22 -16.74 -8.92
C GLU A 268 8.58 -17.84 -7.94
N PHE A 269 7.57 -18.41 -7.27
CA PHE A 269 7.68 -19.43 -6.26
C PHE A 269 6.87 -20.67 -6.66
N VAL A 270 7.56 -21.81 -6.64
CA VAL A 270 7.00 -23.17 -6.78
C VAL A 270 7.47 -23.99 -5.59
N ASP A 271 6.81 -25.11 -5.29
CA ASP A 271 7.20 -25.92 -4.12
C ASP A 271 8.68 -26.34 -4.19
N GLY A 272 9.47 -25.92 -3.19
CA GLY A 272 10.89 -26.19 -3.08
C GLY A 272 11.83 -25.32 -3.92
N ALA A 273 11.33 -24.33 -4.68
CA ALA A 273 12.20 -23.48 -5.50
C ALA A 273 11.62 -22.10 -5.85
N TYR A 274 12.49 -21.15 -6.20
CA TYR A 274 12.10 -19.84 -6.69
C TYR A 274 13.03 -19.35 -7.81
N ARG A 275 12.60 -18.40 -8.62
CA ARG A 275 13.45 -17.70 -9.61
C ARG A 275 13.12 -16.22 -9.66
N ILE A 276 14.06 -15.42 -10.16
CA ILE A 276 13.96 -13.96 -10.19
C ILE A 276 13.69 -13.49 -11.62
N PHE A 277 12.82 -12.48 -11.73
CA PHE A 277 12.54 -11.70 -12.93
C PHE A 277 13.08 -10.29 -12.70
N ARG A 278 13.86 -9.76 -13.64
CA ARG A 278 14.44 -8.42 -13.55
C ARG A 278 14.28 -7.69 -14.87
N ALA A 279 13.62 -6.54 -14.84
CA ALA A 279 13.58 -5.61 -15.98
C ALA A 279 14.32 -4.33 -15.61
N GLU A 280 15.15 -3.84 -16.51
CA GLU A 280 15.88 -2.59 -16.29
C GLU A 280 14.91 -1.42 -16.23
N ALA A 281 14.88 -0.68 -15.14
CA ALA A 281 14.11 0.55 -15.03
C ALA A 281 14.77 1.67 -15.84
N ALA A 282 13.96 2.55 -16.44
CA ALA A 282 14.49 3.70 -17.13
C ALA A 282 15.18 4.60 -16.10
N ASN A 283 16.49 4.80 -16.27
CA ASN A 283 17.30 5.63 -15.37
C ASN A 283 16.96 7.11 -15.60
N THR A 284 15.81 7.53 -15.08
CA THR A 284 15.28 8.87 -15.27
C THR A 284 15.21 9.65 -13.98
N ASN A 285 15.80 9.20 -12.86
CA ASN A 285 15.71 9.94 -11.60
C ASN A 285 16.52 11.25 -11.69
N PRO A 286 15.87 12.41 -11.93
CA PRO A 286 16.57 13.70 -11.97
C PRO A 286 16.84 14.23 -10.55
N TYR A 287 16.42 13.49 -9.51
CA TYR A 287 16.23 13.94 -8.14
C TYR A 287 16.75 12.93 -7.10
N ALA A 288 17.84 12.19 -7.40
CA ALA A 288 18.58 11.48 -6.37
C ALA A 288 18.79 12.44 -5.16
N PRO A 289 18.29 12.10 -3.96
CA PRO A 289 18.15 13.07 -2.89
C PRO A 289 19.52 13.61 -2.49
N LYS A 290 19.66 14.95 -2.48
CA LYS A 290 20.70 15.58 -1.66
C LYS A 290 20.26 15.43 -0.20
N ALA A 291 21.18 14.97 0.66
CA ALA A 291 20.96 14.81 2.09
C ALA A 291 20.20 16.01 2.68
N PRO A 292 19.23 15.80 3.60
CA PRO A 292 18.43 16.87 4.17
C PRO A 292 19.33 17.89 4.86
N THR A 293 19.34 19.14 4.40
CA THR A 293 20.31 20.13 4.86
C THR A 293 19.87 20.93 6.09
N LYS A 294 18.59 20.94 6.51
CA LYS A 294 18.16 21.58 7.76
C LYS A 294 16.89 20.97 8.37
N PRO A 295 16.81 20.87 9.71
CA PRO A 295 15.57 20.51 10.39
C PRO A 295 14.55 21.65 10.29
N VAL A 296 13.34 21.33 9.82
CA VAL A 296 12.18 22.24 9.86
C VAL A 296 11.73 22.34 11.32
N LYS A 297 11.75 23.55 11.90
CA LYS A 297 11.16 23.79 13.23
C LYS A 297 9.64 23.67 13.11
N ARG A 298 9.07 22.65 13.76
CA ARG A 298 7.61 22.46 13.88
C ARG A 298 7.03 23.47 14.87
N VAL A 299 5.98 24.17 14.44
CA VAL A 299 5.06 24.93 15.30
C VAL A 299 3.75 24.14 15.34
N GLU A 300 3.17 23.97 16.53
CA GLU A 300 1.88 23.31 16.70
C GLU A 300 0.78 24.24 16.17
N THR A 301 0.21 23.92 15.00
CA THR A 301 -0.80 24.76 14.34
C THR A 301 -2.24 24.30 14.66
N GLU A 302 -3.22 25.17 14.41
CA GLU A 302 -4.65 24.82 14.50
C GLU A 302 -5.01 23.62 13.60
N GLU A 303 -4.32 23.46 12.45
CA GLU A 303 -4.47 22.26 11.62
C GLU A 303 -3.91 21.00 12.28
N SER A 304 -2.81 21.10 13.02
CA SER A 304 -2.25 19.95 13.77
C SER A 304 -3.23 19.43 14.83
N ARG A 305 -4.05 20.32 15.40
CA ARG A 305 -5.13 19.95 16.33
C ARG A 305 -6.29 19.24 15.64
N LYS A 306 -6.72 19.73 14.48
CA LYS A 306 -7.78 19.10 13.67
C LYS A 306 -7.39 17.69 13.20
N ILE A 307 -6.12 17.49 12.84
CA ILE A 307 -5.58 16.17 12.48
C ILE A 307 -5.57 15.22 13.69
N ALA A 308 -5.12 15.70 14.85
CA ALA A 308 -5.17 14.90 16.08
C ALA A 308 -6.61 14.58 16.53
N GLU A 309 -7.57 15.46 16.23
CA GLU A 309 -8.99 15.22 16.47
C GLU A 309 -9.58 14.18 15.50
N PHE A 310 -9.28 14.29 14.20
CA PHE A 310 -9.68 13.31 13.19
C PHE A 310 -9.24 11.89 13.52
N LEU A 311 -7.93 11.69 13.74
CA LEU A 311 -7.35 10.38 14.03
C LEU A 311 -7.89 9.77 15.33
N ARG A 312 -8.22 10.63 16.30
CA ARG A 312 -8.87 10.21 17.54
C ARG A 312 -10.30 9.73 17.29
N ARG A 313 -11.10 10.49 16.53
CA ARG A 313 -12.49 10.12 16.20
C ARG A 313 -12.57 8.86 15.34
N GLU A 314 -11.71 8.72 14.34
CA GLU A 314 -11.64 7.50 13.50
C GLU A 314 -11.31 6.27 14.37
N LYS A 315 -10.35 6.40 15.28
CA LYS A 315 -9.99 5.34 16.24
C LYS A 315 -11.14 5.00 17.19
N GLU A 316 -11.77 6.00 17.80
CA GLU A 316 -12.90 5.84 18.73
C GLU A 316 -14.08 5.11 18.07
N ILE A 317 -14.40 5.46 16.82
CA ILE A 317 -15.44 4.80 16.03
C ILE A 317 -15.04 3.37 15.72
N GLY A 318 -13.80 3.13 15.26
CA GLY A 318 -13.31 1.78 14.98
C GLY A 318 -13.39 0.88 16.22
N ASP A 319 -13.01 1.39 17.39
CA ASP A 319 -13.09 0.66 18.66
C ASP A 319 -14.55 0.37 19.06
N ARG A 320 -15.47 1.34 18.87
CA ARG A 320 -16.91 1.15 19.12
C ARG A 320 -17.56 0.15 18.16
N VAL A 321 -17.19 0.13 16.87
CA VAL A 321 -17.68 -0.88 15.93
C VAL A 321 -17.28 -2.28 16.38
N ARG A 322 -16.01 -2.47 16.77
CA ARG A 322 -15.51 -3.76 17.27
C ARG A 322 -16.21 -4.21 18.55
N ALA A 323 -16.59 -3.26 19.40
CA ALA A 323 -17.36 -3.53 20.62
C ALA A 323 -18.87 -3.71 20.39
N GLY A 324 -19.36 -3.59 19.15
CA GLY A 324 -20.79 -3.64 18.83
C GLY A 324 -21.59 -2.42 19.34
N GLY A 325 -20.92 -1.31 19.63
CA GLY A 325 -21.50 -0.08 20.19
C GLY A 325 -21.97 0.93 19.13
N ILE A 326 -22.22 0.46 17.90
CA ILE A 326 -22.71 1.28 16.79
C ILE A 326 -24.03 0.70 16.30
N GLU A 327 -25.10 1.50 16.34
CA GLU A 327 -26.42 1.14 15.87
C GLU A 327 -26.71 1.79 14.51
N LEU A 328 -27.16 0.98 13.55
CA LEU A 328 -27.59 1.46 12.24
C LEU A 328 -29.10 1.70 12.24
N PRO A 329 -29.60 2.72 11.52
CA PRO A 329 -28.85 3.60 10.61
C PRO A 329 -28.29 4.89 11.24
N SER A 330 -28.60 5.18 12.50
CA SER A 330 -28.25 6.45 13.17
C SER A 330 -26.74 6.74 13.19
N ALA A 331 -25.90 5.69 13.19
CA ALA A 331 -24.46 5.83 13.11
C ALA A 331 -23.91 6.35 11.78
N ILE A 332 -24.71 6.41 10.71
CA ILE A 332 -24.26 6.84 9.39
C ILE A 332 -23.86 8.32 9.41
N ALA A 333 -24.57 9.16 10.16
CA ALA A 333 -24.20 10.56 10.37
C ALA A 333 -22.86 10.68 11.10
N GLU A 334 -22.66 9.86 12.14
CA GLU A 334 -21.43 9.85 12.93
C GLU A 334 -20.22 9.42 12.07
N LEU A 335 -20.40 8.38 11.26
CA LEU A 335 -19.42 7.92 10.28
C LEU A 335 -19.13 9.01 9.24
N ARG A 336 -20.16 9.63 8.68
CA ARG A 336 -20.00 10.71 7.71
C ARG A 336 -19.18 11.88 8.28
N GLU A 337 -19.52 12.33 9.48
CA GLU A 337 -18.88 13.45 10.15
C GLU A 337 -17.45 13.14 10.59
N ALA A 338 -17.19 11.93 11.07
CA ALA A 338 -15.83 11.50 11.43
C ALA A 338 -14.89 11.48 10.24
N TYR A 339 -15.41 11.24 9.03
CA TYR A 339 -14.67 11.30 7.78
C TYR A 339 -14.73 12.70 7.11
N PHE A 340 -15.27 13.70 7.82
CA PHE A 340 -15.49 15.08 7.34
C PHE A 340 -16.23 15.17 6.01
N LEU A 341 -17.15 14.26 5.78
CA LEU A 341 -17.96 14.25 4.57
C LEU A 341 -19.19 15.15 4.78
N THR A 342 -19.50 15.97 3.77
CA THR A 342 -20.81 16.61 3.67
C THR A 342 -21.86 15.61 3.19
N GLN A 343 -23.14 15.95 3.38
CA GLN A 343 -24.29 15.22 2.83
C GLN A 343 -24.14 14.99 1.31
N ASP A 344 -23.80 16.05 0.57
CA ASP A 344 -23.59 15.98 -0.89
C ASP A 344 -22.40 15.07 -1.27
N GLN A 345 -21.34 15.08 -0.47
CA GLN A 345 -20.19 14.20 -0.69
C GLN A 345 -20.55 12.74 -0.43
N LEU A 346 -21.34 12.43 0.61
CA LEU A 346 -21.83 11.06 0.84
C LEU A 346 -22.84 10.62 -0.23
N SER A 347 -23.66 11.55 -0.72
CA SER A 347 -24.57 11.32 -1.86
C SER A 347 -23.82 10.86 -3.11
N LEU A 348 -22.74 11.57 -3.46
CA LEU A 348 -21.87 11.20 -4.57
C LEU A 348 -21.19 9.82 -4.35
N LEU A 349 -20.72 9.53 -3.13
CA LEU A 349 -20.03 8.27 -2.80
C LEU A 349 -20.93 7.04 -2.89
N THR A 350 -22.20 7.20 -2.52
CA THR A 350 -23.16 6.09 -2.39
C THR A 350 -24.08 5.96 -3.61
N LYS A 351 -24.06 6.97 -4.50
CA LYS A 351 -25.04 7.19 -5.58
C LYS A 351 -26.49 7.24 -5.05
N MET A 352 -26.66 7.66 -3.79
CA MET A 352 -27.97 7.87 -3.17
C MET A 352 -28.28 9.37 -3.10
N PRO A 353 -29.52 9.80 -3.32
CA PRO A 353 -29.90 11.21 -3.18
C PRO A 353 -29.57 11.76 -1.78
N ALA A 354 -29.06 12.99 -1.69
CA ALA A 354 -28.66 13.59 -0.41
C ALA A 354 -29.84 13.75 0.56
N ASP A 355 -31.03 14.08 0.07
CA ASP A 355 -32.28 14.07 0.83
C ASP A 355 -32.57 12.67 1.42
N ARG A 356 -32.44 11.62 0.60
CA ARG A 356 -32.62 10.23 1.06
C ARG A 356 -31.61 9.84 2.15
N ILE A 357 -30.37 10.30 2.05
CA ILE A 357 -29.33 10.07 3.06
C ILE A 357 -29.66 10.81 4.35
N ASN A 358 -30.07 12.07 4.25
CA ASN A 358 -30.50 12.87 5.38
C ASN A 358 -31.68 12.23 6.13
N ASP A 359 -32.68 11.73 5.42
CA ASP A 359 -33.80 11.03 6.03
C ASP A 359 -33.35 9.76 6.78
N ILE A 360 -32.37 9.02 6.23
CA ILE A 360 -31.83 7.81 6.87
C ILE A 360 -30.99 8.17 8.11
N GLU A 361 -30.17 9.22 8.02
CA GLU A 361 -29.33 9.71 9.12
C GLU A 361 -30.14 10.21 10.31
N ASN A 362 -31.28 10.86 10.04
CA ASN A 362 -32.20 11.36 11.07
C ASN A 362 -33.14 10.28 11.62
N GLY A 363 -33.17 9.08 11.00
CA GLY A 363 -34.09 8.01 11.35
C GLY A 363 -35.53 8.25 10.91
N ASP A 364 -35.75 9.17 9.95
CA ASP A 364 -37.06 9.46 9.36
C ASP A 364 -37.54 8.32 8.44
N VAL A 365 -36.61 7.50 7.94
CA VAL A 365 -36.89 6.35 7.08
C VAL A 365 -36.00 5.15 7.41
N ASP A 366 -36.57 3.95 7.31
CA ASP A 366 -35.80 2.71 7.42
C ASP A 366 -35.09 2.40 6.08
N PRO A 367 -33.76 2.25 6.07
CA PRO A 367 -33.03 1.85 4.87
C PRO A 367 -33.12 0.34 4.63
N THR A 368 -33.15 -0.03 3.36
CA THR A 368 -32.97 -1.41 2.93
C THR A 368 -31.54 -1.91 3.19
N LEU A 369 -31.33 -3.23 3.23
CA LEU A 369 -30.00 -3.82 3.34
C LEU A 369 -29.05 -3.39 2.21
N SER A 370 -29.60 -3.15 1.00
CA SER A 370 -28.82 -2.64 -0.13
C SER A 370 -28.39 -1.18 0.09
N GLU A 371 -29.28 -0.33 0.59
CA GLU A 371 -28.97 1.05 0.94
C GLU A 371 -27.94 1.13 2.07
N LEU A 372 -28.08 0.31 3.12
CA LEU A 372 -27.09 0.25 4.20
C LEU A 372 -25.71 -0.20 3.69
N ASN A 373 -25.64 -1.24 2.87
CA ASN A 373 -24.36 -1.67 2.27
C ASN A 373 -23.75 -0.57 1.39
N ARG A 374 -24.57 0.19 0.65
CA ARG A 374 -24.09 1.33 -0.14
C ARG A 374 -23.57 2.47 0.73
N LEU A 375 -24.27 2.79 1.82
CA LEU A 375 -23.90 3.85 2.78
C LEU A 375 -22.65 3.51 3.58
N LEU A 376 -22.41 2.24 3.85
CA LEU A 376 -21.32 1.76 4.69
C LEU A 376 -20.05 1.39 3.93
N ARG A 377 -20.17 1.10 2.63
CA ARG A 377 -19.04 0.80 1.73
C ARG A 377 -17.94 1.86 1.73
N PRO A 378 -18.20 3.18 1.74
CA PRO A 378 -17.15 4.21 1.80
C PRO A 378 -16.28 4.12 3.06
N PHE A 379 -16.85 3.55 4.13
CA PHE A 379 -16.21 3.36 5.43
C PHE A 379 -15.66 1.94 5.62
N THR A 380 -15.60 1.13 4.56
CA THR A 380 -15.12 -0.27 4.57
C THR A 380 -15.93 -1.22 5.44
N PHE A 381 -17.16 -0.87 5.80
CA PHE A 381 -18.07 -1.74 6.55
C PHE A 381 -19.03 -2.50 5.60
N ILE A 382 -19.41 -3.71 5.99
CA ILE A 382 -20.39 -4.56 5.30
C ILE A 382 -21.45 -4.97 6.32
N VAL A 383 -22.73 -4.96 5.93
CA VAL A 383 -23.83 -5.42 6.80
C VAL A 383 -24.05 -6.92 6.61
N GLY A 384 -23.92 -7.69 7.70
CA GLY A 384 -24.19 -9.12 7.74
C GLY A 384 -25.19 -9.48 8.83
N ALA A 385 -25.83 -10.65 8.71
CA ALA A 385 -26.66 -11.21 9.77
C ALA A 385 -25.79 -11.91 10.82
N ILE A 386 -26.01 -11.62 12.09
CA ILE A 386 -25.42 -12.38 13.20
C ILE A 386 -26.46 -13.39 13.67
N ALA A 387 -26.10 -14.69 13.66
CA ALA A 387 -26.95 -15.73 14.23
C ALA A 387 -27.16 -15.42 15.71
N LYS A 388 -28.42 -15.24 16.12
CA LYS A 388 -28.78 -15.02 17.53
C LYS A 388 -28.31 -16.25 18.30
N LYS A 389 -27.37 -16.10 19.23
CA LYS A 389 -27.07 -17.18 20.20
C LYS A 389 -28.34 -17.38 21.02
N ASP A 390 -28.90 -18.59 20.98
CA ASP A 390 -29.94 -18.99 21.91
C ASP A 390 -29.40 -18.79 23.32
N SER A 391 -30.14 -17.99 24.10
CA SER A 391 -29.82 -17.52 25.45
C SER A 391 -29.73 -18.63 26.47
#